data_AF-A0A0N1HD42-F1
#
_entry.id   AF-A0A0N1HD42-F1
#
_cell.length_a   1.000
_cell.length_b   1.000
_cell.length_c   1.000
_cell.angle_alpha   90.00
_cell.angle_beta   90.00
_cell.angle_gamma   90.00
#
_symmetry.space_group_name_H-M   'P 1'
#
loop_
_entity.id
_entity.type
_entity.pdbx_description
1 polymer ?
#
loop_
_entity_poly.entity_id
_entity_poly.type
_entity_poly.pdbx_seq_one_letter_code
_entity_poly.pdbx_strand_id
1 'polypeptide(L)'
;MTCNFLITILALICSTTSIILPLGVSPDTAFYYVTLTLGDQPLKLFIDTGSPQTWVATNTTRCYGTQGTRVACSLHFGTLYHQSSTFNYLNDTSNSTVIQYADGSEVRGAFGFEDLVLDDYLISQMRMILAEVSLETTGGLWPSAGLLGLGPQPADEDDSSSPDATGPPSPKGLQSLSRPFSLGKPHYALNGPQLASAFTGNDFLPSIWSQAGLPAFFGLALSRTDSINTSTTSSGRNSSFAGILTVGEAAPLTNPAINASAANTFARIPLEQEASYYYPDVYEYRHDKINASGIVIGRDPLTAEAYPFIQDGFASPQTGLGGADMGFIVDSGSQLNMIPSLHAALVNSKFNPPATLYGEGCGSSTATQGARSRDPDRERNVPDQHRRHD
;
A
#
# COMPACT_ATOMS: atom_id res chain seq x y z
N MET A 1 -40.82 42.45 -33.39
CA MET A 1 -40.14 41.16 -33.57
C MET A 1 -38.76 41.26 -32.97
N THR A 2 -38.61 40.91 -31.70
CA THR A 2 -37.33 40.84 -31.00
C THR A 2 -36.98 39.37 -30.84
N CYS A 3 -35.98 38.92 -31.60
CA CYS A 3 -35.49 37.55 -31.57
C CYS A 3 -34.52 37.42 -30.40
N ASN A 4 -34.99 36.88 -29.28
CA ASN A 4 -34.14 36.51 -28.14
C ASN A 4 -33.32 35.27 -28.53
N PHE A 5 -32.06 35.49 -28.91
CA PHE A 5 -31.05 34.43 -29.01
C PHE A 5 -30.66 34.00 -27.59
N LEU A 6 -31.36 32.99 -27.08
CA LEU A 6 -30.94 32.25 -25.90
C LEU A 6 -29.75 31.36 -26.32
N ILE A 7 -28.53 31.89 -26.20
CA ILE A 7 -27.31 31.10 -26.32
C ILE A 7 -27.21 30.27 -25.04
N THR A 8 -27.79 29.08 -25.06
CA THR A 8 -27.50 28.05 -24.06
C THR A 8 -26.05 27.63 -24.28
N ILE A 9 -25.14 28.21 -23.49
CA ILE A 9 -23.76 27.73 -23.37
C ILE A 9 -23.88 26.36 -22.71
N LEU A 10 -23.96 25.33 -23.56
CA LEU A 10 -23.81 23.94 -23.14
C LEU A 10 -22.34 23.81 -22.78
N ALA A 11 -21.99 24.12 -21.52
CA ALA A 11 -20.71 23.76 -20.97
C ALA A 11 -20.61 22.25 -21.11
N LEU A 12 -19.81 21.80 -22.06
CA LEU A 12 -19.44 20.41 -22.19
C LEU A 12 -18.57 20.12 -20.98
N ILE A 13 -19.22 19.79 -19.86
CA ILE A 13 -18.54 19.34 -18.65
C ILE A 13 -17.93 18.00 -19.07
N CYS A 14 -16.65 18.05 -19.47
CA CYS A 14 -15.87 16.85 -19.66
C CYS A 14 -15.71 16.25 -18.28
N SER A 15 -16.62 15.34 -17.92
CA SER A 15 -16.49 14.59 -16.68
C SER A 15 -15.22 13.77 -16.80
N THR A 16 -14.17 14.18 -16.11
CA THR A 16 -12.99 13.35 -15.88
C THR A 16 -13.45 12.08 -15.18
N THR A 17 -13.04 10.94 -15.73
CA THR A 17 -13.37 9.61 -15.19
C THR A 17 -12.34 9.15 -14.15
N SER A 18 -11.30 9.96 -13.94
CA SER A 18 -10.19 9.62 -13.06
C SER A 18 -9.44 10.86 -12.56
N ILE A 19 -8.70 10.66 -11.49
CA ILE A 19 -7.67 11.57 -10.97
C ILE A 19 -6.33 10.88 -11.15
N ILE A 20 -5.30 11.61 -11.62
CA ILE A 20 -3.94 11.10 -11.81
C ILE A 20 -2.98 11.89 -10.93
N LEU A 21 -2.41 11.24 -9.94
CA LEU A 21 -1.48 11.83 -8.98
C LEU A 21 -0.04 11.39 -9.30
N PRO A 22 0.87 12.32 -9.61
CA PRO A 22 2.27 11.98 -9.82
C PRO A 22 2.93 11.56 -8.52
N LEU A 23 3.73 10.49 -8.57
CA LEU A 23 4.49 10.00 -7.43
C LEU A 23 5.95 10.46 -7.52
N GLY A 24 6.48 10.86 -6.39
CA GLY A 24 7.92 10.99 -6.17
C GLY A 24 8.46 9.77 -5.42
N VAL A 25 9.78 9.66 -5.37
CA VAL A 25 10.48 8.72 -4.50
C VAL A 25 11.46 9.50 -3.63
N SER A 26 11.53 9.13 -2.37
CA SER A 26 12.53 9.66 -1.45
C SER A 26 13.89 9.05 -1.78
N PRO A 27 14.94 9.86 -2.05
CA PRO A 27 16.27 9.33 -2.37
C PRO A 27 16.92 8.63 -1.16
N ASP A 28 16.56 9.05 0.05
CA ASP A 28 17.16 8.53 1.29
C ASP A 28 16.52 7.23 1.76
N THR A 29 15.26 7.00 1.38
CA THR A 29 14.46 5.88 1.89
C THR A 29 13.88 4.98 0.81
N ALA A 30 13.99 5.35 -0.47
CA ALA A 30 13.32 4.66 -1.57
C ALA A 30 11.79 4.53 -1.42
N PHE A 31 11.15 5.21 -0.45
CA PHE A 31 9.70 5.22 -0.30
C PHE A 31 9.07 6.14 -1.35
N TYR A 32 7.95 5.67 -1.91
CA TYR A 32 7.15 6.47 -2.81
C TYR A 32 6.27 7.41 -2.02
N TYR A 33 6.16 8.66 -2.49
CA TYR A 33 5.28 9.64 -1.89
C TYR A 33 4.43 10.32 -2.95
N VAL A 34 3.28 10.82 -2.51
CA VAL A 34 2.44 11.75 -3.27
C VAL A 34 2.46 13.10 -2.56
N THR A 35 2.34 14.20 -3.31
CA THR A 35 2.11 15.53 -2.71
C THR A 35 0.63 15.87 -2.80
N LEU A 36 -0.02 16.02 -1.65
CA LEU A 36 -1.43 16.38 -1.54
C LEU A 36 -1.57 17.73 -0.85
N THR A 37 -2.63 18.48 -1.14
CA THR A 37 -2.94 19.70 -0.39
C THR A 37 -4.01 19.40 0.65
N LEU A 38 -3.63 19.43 1.93
CA LEU A 38 -4.55 19.27 3.06
C LEU A 38 -4.85 20.65 3.65
N GLY A 39 -6.12 21.04 3.66
CA GLY A 39 -6.55 22.41 3.92
C GLY A 39 -5.91 23.37 2.90
N ASP A 40 -4.94 24.15 3.37
CA ASP A 40 -4.17 25.12 2.60
C ASP A 40 -2.69 24.74 2.42
N GLN A 41 -2.31 23.51 2.78
CA GLN A 41 -0.90 23.10 2.90
C GLN A 41 -0.54 21.93 1.98
N PRO A 42 0.44 22.08 1.07
CA PRO A 42 0.98 20.97 0.31
C PRO A 42 1.90 20.11 1.20
N LEU A 43 1.57 18.83 1.33
CA LEU A 43 2.29 17.85 2.15
C LEU A 43 2.68 16.64 1.32
N LYS A 44 3.89 16.13 1.55
CA LYS A 44 4.32 14.84 1.03
C LYS A 44 3.83 13.75 1.97
N LEU A 45 3.13 12.74 1.47
CA LEU A 45 2.71 11.58 2.24
C LEU A 45 3.25 10.32 1.57
N PHE A 46 3.86 9.43 2.36
CA PHE A 46 4.23 8.11 1.83
C PHE A 46 2.98 7.31 1.52
N ILE A 47 2.98 6.62 0.38
CA ILE A 47 1.82 5.81 -0.02
C ILE A 47 1.95 4.41 0.57
N ASP A 48 0.89 3.91 1.17
CA ASP A 48 0.90 2.60 1.80
C ASP A 48 -0.39 1.83 1.49
N THR A 49 -0.28 0.82 0.65
CA THR A 49 -1.38 -0.11 0.33
C THR A 49 -1.57 -1.20 1.39
N GLY A 50 -0.65 -1.32 2.35
CA GLY A 50 -0.73 -2.23 3.49
C GLY A 50 -1.51 -1.68 4.68
N SER A 51 -1.72 -0.36 4.76
CA SER A 51 -2.50 0.28 5.84
C SER A 51 -3.68 1.12 5.32
N PRO A 52 -4.84 1.11 6.01
CA PRO A 52 -5.99 1.89 5.57
C PRO A 52 -5.96 3.36 6.03
N GLN A 53 -5.35 3.66 7.19
CA GLN A 53 -5.45 4.98 7.77
C GLN A 53 -4.43 5.98 7.22
N THR A 54 -4.91 7.17 6.87
CA THR A 54 -4.07 8.33 6.57
C THR A 54 -3.76 9.10 7.85
N TRP A 55 -2.51 9.50 8.03
CA TRP A 55 -2.10 10.29 9.19
C TRP A 55 -1.00 11.29 8.87
N VAL A 56 -0.91 12.34 9.68
CA VAL A 56 0.14 13.36 9.58
C VAL A 56 0.72 13.71 10.94
N ALA A 57 2.02 14.01 10.95
CA ALA A 57 2.71 14.62 12.08
C ALA A 57 2.56 16.14 12.08
N THR A 58 2.54 16.72 13.27
CA THR A 58 2.44 18.15 13.53
C THR A 58 3.65 18.64 14.33
N ASN A 59 3.72 19.95 14.57
CA ASN A 59 4.68 20.52 15.50
C ASN A 59 4.46 20.13 16.98
N THR A 60 3.29 19.58 17.32
CA THR A 60 2.98 19.09 18.68
C THR A 60 3.20 17.59 18.84
N THR A 61 3.45 16.85 17.75
CA THR A 61 3.79 15.42 17.80
C THR A 61 5.03 15.19 18.68
N ARG A 62 4.99 14.15 19.50
CA ARG A 62 6.13 13.68 20.28
C ARG A 62 6.80 12.52 19.54
N CYS A 63 7.93 12.80 18.91
CA CYS A 63 8.70 11.80 18.18
C CYS A 63 9.72 11.12 19.09
N TYR A 64 9.86 9.80 18.95
CA TYR A 64 10.83 8.98 19.66
C TYR A 64 11.61 8.12 18.66
N GLY A 65 12.94 8.11 18.78
CA GLY A 65 13.80 7.25 17.97
C GLY A 65 13.92 5.83 18.51
N THR A 66 14.81 5.03 17.92
CA THR A 66 14.97 3.57 18.17
C THR A 66 15.25 3.15 19.61
N GLN A 67 15.76 4.06 20.43
CA GLN A 67 16.04 3.82 21.85
C GLN A 67 14.94 4.36 22.78
N GLY A 68 13.77 4.70 22.23
CA GLY A 68 12.70 5.38 22.97
C GLY A 68 13.09 6.79 23.44
N THR A 69 14.15 7.37 22.88
CA THR A 69 14.62 8.71 23.23
C THR A 69 13.82 9.74 22.45
N ARG A 70 13.35 10.80 23.14
CA ARG A 70 12.62 11.87 22.49
C ARG A 70 13.55 12.65 21.56
N VAL A 71 13.08 12.85 20.33
CA VAL A 71 13.80 13.53 19.24
C VAL A 71 12.93 14.64 18.67
N ALA A 72 13.56 15.62 18.01
CA ALA A 72 12.81 16.65 17.31
C ALA A 72 12.15 16.05 16.07
N CYS A 73 10.83 16.19 15.93
CA CYS A 73 10.10 15.64 14.79
C CYS A 73 10.62 16.18 13.45
N SER A 74 11.09 17.42 13.40
CA SER A 74 11.69 18.02 12.20
C SER A 74 12.99 17.36 11.73
N LEU A 75 13.60 16.48 12.54
CA LEU A 75 14.77 15.68 12.13
C LEU A 75 14.36 14.37 11.46
N HIS A 76 13.13 13.90 11.71
CA HIS A 76 12.61 12.66 11.15
C HIS A 76 11.66 12.95 10.00
N PHE A 77 10.72 13.87 10.20
CA PHE A 77 9.69 14.22 9.25
C PHE A 77 10.10 15.35 8.31
N GLY A 78 9.47 15.39 7.13
CA GLY A 78 9.51 16.52 6.22
C GLY A 78 8.72 17.72 6.73
N THR A 79 8.09 18.47 5.83
CA THR A 79 7.18 19.56 6.20
C THR A 79 6.05 19.00 7.07
N LEU A 80 5.96 19.45 8.32
CA LEU A 80 4.92 19.04 9.26
C LEU A 80 3.59 19.74 8.92
N TYR A 81 2.48 19.07 9.20
CA TYR A 81 1.15 19.65 9.06
C TYR A 81 0.88 20.66 10.18
N HIS A 82 0.29 21.79 9.82
CA HIS A 82 -0.32 22.74 10.74
C HIS A 82 -1.83 22.66 10.60
N GLN A 83 -2.55 22.66 11.71
CA GLN A 83 -4.01 22.62 11.65
C GLN A 83 -4.54 23.82 10.87
N SER A 84 -5.29 23.55 9.80
CA SER A 84 -5.91 24.59 8.97
C SER A 84 -7.25 25.03 9.57
N SER A 85 -7.90 26.02 8.94
CA SER A 85 -9.26 26.43 9.33
C SER A 85 -10.36 25.42 8.96
N THR A 86 -10.07 24.45 8.08
CA THR A 86 -11.01 23.40 7.66
C THR A 86 -10.90 22.13 8.50
N PHE A 87 -9.85 22.02 9.31
CA PHE A 87 -9.65 20.89 10.22
C PHE A 87 -10.67 20.88 11.36
N ASN A 88 -11.31 19.73 11.59
CA ASN A 88 -12.18 19.49 12.73
C ASN A 88 -11.82 18.18 13.40
N TYR A 89 -11.61 18.19 14.72
CA TYR A 89 -11.49 16.94 15.47
C TYR A 89 -12.81 16.15 15.39
N LEU A 90 -12.68 14.82 15.34
CA LEU A 90 -13.82 13.96 15.60
C LEU A 90 -14.16 14.13 17.10
N ASN A 91 -15.42 14.46 17.42
CA ASN A 91 -15.85 14.98 18.73
C ASN A 91 -15.97 13.95 19.87
N ASP A 92 -15.36 12.78 19.75
CA ASP A 92 -15.45 11.71 20.75
C ASP A 92 -14.15 11.65 21.57
N THR A 93 -14.31 11.69 22.90
CA THR A 93 -13.25 11.61 23.91
C THR A 93 -12.44 10.30 23.86
N SER A 94 -12.85 9.32 23.07
CA SER A 94 -12.16 8.05 22.84
C SER A 94 -11.38 7.98 21.51
N ASN A 95 -11.27 9.10 20.75
CA ASN A 95 -10.77 9.10 19.37
C ASN A 95 -9.26 8.91 19.17
N SER A 96 -8.50 8.56 20.21
CA SER A 96 -7.11 8.19 20.01
C SER A 96 -7.04 6.77 19.47
N THR A 97 -6.36 6.59 18.34
CA THR A 97 -6.01 5.27 17.80
C THR A 97 -4.51 5.02 17.91
N VAL A 98 -4.13 3.76 17.75
CA VAL A 98 -2.73 3.30 17.69
C VAL A 98 -2.58 2.48 16.41
N ILE A 99 -1.69 2.94 15.52
CA ILE A 99 -1.26 2.19 14.35
C ILE A 99 0.09 1.58 14.68
N GLN A 100 0.24 0.28 14.47
CA GLN A 100 1.52 -0.41 14.57
C GLN A 100 1.89 -1.01 13.21
N TYR A 101 3.10 -0.75 12.75
CA TYR A 101 3.64 -1.25 11.50
C TYR A 101 4.43 -2.54 11.70
N ALA A 102 4.66 -3.26 10.59
CA ALA A 102 5.38 -4.53 10.60
C ALA A 102 6.83 -4.43 11.09
N ASP A 103 7.46 -3.26 10.94
CA ASP A 103 8.80 -2.98 11.47
C ASP A 103 8.80 -2.64 12.97
N GLY A 104 7.62 -2.63 13.61
CA GLY A 104 7.42 -2.29 15.01
C GLY A 104 7.28 -0.79 15.27
N SER A 105 7.40 0.06 14.25
CA SER A 105 7.10 1.49 14.40
C SER A 105 5.62 1.69 14.72
N GLU A 106 5.32 2.78 15.41
CA GLU A 106 4.00 3.05 15.95
C GLU A 106 3.62 4.52 15.80
N VAL A 107 2.36 4.78 15.50
CA VAL A 107 1.77 6.13 15.54
C VAL A 107 0.55 6.09 16.44
N ARG A 108 0.48 7.04 17.39
CA ARG A 108 -0.73 7.29 18.19
C ARG A 108 -1.24 8.67 17.89
N GLY A 109 -2.54 8.83 17.75
CA GLY A 109 -3.12 10.13 17.49
C GLY A 109 -4.63 10.13 17.47
N ALA A 110 -5.19 11.33 17.40
CA ALA A 110 -6.63 11.53 17.36
C ALA A 110 -7.16 11.59 15.94
N PHE A 111 -8.32 11.00 15.69
CA PHE A 111 -9.04 11.20 14.43
C PHE A 111 -9.55 12.64 14.29
N GLY A 112 -9.50 13.12 13.06
CA GLY A 112 -10.11 14.37 12.63
C GLY A 112 -10.50 14.32 11.16
N PHE A 113 -11.12 15.39 10.70
CA PHE A 113 -11.49 15.63 9.33
C PHE A 113 -10.74 16.83 8.80
N GLU A 114 -10.29 16.75 7.56
CA GLU A 114 -9.65 17.84 6.84
C GLU A 114 -10.13 17.88 5.40
N ASP A 115 -10.15 19.05 4.81
CA ASP A 115 -10.45 19.20 3.38
C ASP A 115 -9.20 18.83 2.56
N LEU A 116 -9.39 18.02 1.53
CA LEU A 116 -8.35 17.61 0.59
C LEU A 116 -8.58 18.30 -0.75
N VAL A 117 -7.55 18.95 -1.28
CA VAL A 117 -7.58 19.58 -2.60
C VAL A 117 -6.72 18.75 -3.58
N LEU A 118 -7.37 18.22 -4.62
CA LEU A 118 -6.76 17.45 -5.71
C LEU A 118 -7.10 18.12 -7.04
N ASP A 119 -6.16 18.90 -7.60
CA ASP A 119 -6.41 19.69 -8.82
C ASP A 119 -7.71 20.53 -8.70
N ASP A 120 -8.72 20.23 -9.51
CA ASP A 120 -10.02 20.93 -9.51
C ASP A 120 -11.05 20.29 -8.55
N TYR A 121 -10.66 19.26 -7.79
CA TYR A 121 -11.51 18.58 -6.82
C TYR A 121 -11.25 19.08 -5.40
N LEU A 122 -12.33 19.48 -4.73
CA LEU A 122 -12.38 19.66 -3.29
C LEU A 122 -13.11 18.47 -2.67
N ILE A 123 -12.38 17.68 -1.89
CA ILE A 123 -12.90 16.55 -1.12
C ILE A 123 -13.01 17.02 0.32
N SER A 124 -14.23 17.38 0.75
CA SER A 124 -14.45 17.91 2.08
C SER A 124 -14.46 16.82 3.14
N GLN A 125 -13.96 17.15 4.32
CA GLN A 125 -14.03 16.30 5.51
C GLN A 125 -13.48 14.88 5.31
N MET A 126 -12.33 14.76 4.63
CA MET A 126 -11.56 13.52 4.61
C MET A 126 -11.03 13.21 6.02
N ARG A 127 -11.32 12.02 6.52
CA ARG A 127 -10.81 11.49 7.78
C ARG A 127 -9.31 11.24 7.69
N MET A 128 -8.61 11.63 8.75
CA MET A 128 -7.19 11.39 8.95
C MET A 128 -6.87 11.38 10.44
N ILE A 129 -5.71 10.88 10.81
CA ILE A 129 -5.21 10.90 12.18
C ILE A 129 -4.18 12.02 12.33
N LEU A 130 -4.35 12.82 13.37
CA LEU A 130 -3.35 13.79 13.80
C LEU A 130 -2.42 13.13 14.81
N ALA A 131 -1.18 12.86 14.41
CA ALA A 131 -0.24 12.13 15.26
C ALA A 131 0.13 12.94 16.51
N GLU A 132 -0.09 12.35 17.68
CA GLU A 132 0.34 12.87 18.98
C GLU A 132 1.68 12.26 19.42
N VAL A 133 1.91 11.01 19.03
CA VAL A 133 3.12 10.24 19.30
C VAL A 133 3.52 9.49 18.03
N SER A 134 4.81 9.49 17.74
CA SER A 134 5.41 8.60 16.75
C SER A 134 6.61 7.91 17.38
N LEU A 135 6.62 6.57 17.32
CA LEU A 135 7.70 5.71 17.80
C LEU A 135 8.35 5.06 16.58
N GLU A 136 9.63 5.32 16.37
CA GLU A 136 10.38 4.72 15.27
C GLU A 136 11.33 3.64 15.79
N THR A 137 11.29 2.45 15.19
CA THR A 137 12.13 1.30 15.58
C THR A 137 13.36 1.12 14.69
N THR A 138 13.34 1.68 13.47
CA THR A 138 14.39 1.47 12.45
C THR A 138 15.36 2.63 12.32
N GLY A 139 15.02 3.82 12.86
CA GLY A 139 15.90 5.00 12.90
C GLY A 139 16.15 5.60 11.52
N GLY A 140 15.22 5.37 10.59
CA GLY A 140 15.23 5.97 9.28
C GLY A 140 14.87 7.46 9.33
N LEU A 141 15.14 8.14 8.22
CA LEU A 141 14.54 9.44 7.96
C LEU A 141 13.18 9.21 7.31
N TRP A 142 12.20 10.02 7.62
CA TRP A 142 10.87 10.02 7.01
C TRP A 142 10.62 11.36 6.31
N PRO A 143 11.21 11.65 5.14
CA PRO A 143 11.04 12.94 4.47
C PRO A 143 9.62 13.22 3.92
N SER A 144 8.59 12.66 4.55
CA SER A 144 7.15 12.94 4.40
C SER A 144 6.61 13.63 5.65
N ALA A 145 5.41 14.21 5.56
CA ALA A 145 4.65 14.71 6.71
C ALA A 145 3.95 13.57 7.48
N GLY A 146 3.89 12.38 6.88
CA GLY A 146 3.13 11.24 7.35
C GLY A 146 2.89 10.23 6.24
N LEU A 147 1.75 9.56 6.28
CA LEU A 147 1.42 8.43 5.42
C LEU A 147 -0.02 8.54 4.91
N LEU A 148 -0.20 8.12 3.65
CA LEU A 148 -1.46 8.00 2.95
C LEU A 148 -1.83 6.52 2.88
N GLY A 149 -2.83 6.14 3.68
CA GLY A 149 -3.36 4.79 3.69
C GLY A 149 -4.23 4.53 2.46
N LEU A 150 -3.96 3.42 1.77
CA LEU A 150 -4.67 2.94 0.58
C LEU A 150 -5.19 1.50 0.75
N GLY A 151 -4.93 0.89 1.91
CA GLY A 151 -5.42 -0.43 2.27
C GLY A 151 -6.93 -0.47 2.54
N PRO A 152 -7.51 -1.67 2.64
CA PRO A 152 -8.93 -1.84 2.95
C PRO A 152 -9.23 -1.44 4.40
N GLN A 153 -10.35 -0.75 4.60
CA GLN A 153 -10.79 -0.32 5.93
C GLN A 153 -11.27 -1.53 6.77
N PRO A 154 -11.03 -1.54 8.10
CA PRO A 154 -11.66 -2.51 9.00
C PRO A 154 -13.19 -2.37 8.98
N ALA A 155 -13.91 -3.49 8.94
CA ALA A 155 -15.38 -3.48 8.84
C ALA A 155 -16.10 -2.88 10.08
N ASP A 156 -15.43 -2.85 11.23
CA ASP A 156 -16.03 -2.50 12.52
C ASP A 156 -15.57 -1.13 13.06
N GLU A 157 -14.76 -0.35 12.33
CA GLU A 157 -14.19 0.90 12.86
C GLU A 157 -15.25 2.01 13.07
N ASP A 158 -16.39 1.94 12.38
CA ASP A 158 -17.47 2.94 12.44
C ASP A 158 -18.60 2.61 13.46
N ASP A 159 -18.60 1.43 14.12
CA ASP A 159 -19.68 1.05 15.06
C ASP A 159 -19.43 1.49 16.52
N SER A 160 -18.45 2.38 16.76
CA SER A 160 -18.23 3.00 18.08
C SER A 160 -19.42 3.83 18.56
N SER A 161 -20.36 4.16 17.67
CA SER A 161 -21.59 4.88 18.00
C SER A 161 -22.65 4.03 18.74
N SER A 162 -22.40 2.74 19.00
CA SER A 162 -23.30 1.91 19.81
C SER A 162 -23.20 2.27 21.32
N PRO A 163 -24.16 3.00 21.90
CA PRO A 163 -24.05 3.56 23.26
C PRO A 163 -24.15 2.53 24.39
N ASP A 164 -24.35 1.24 24.06
CA ASP A 164 -24.62 0.16 25.02
C ASP A 164 -23.40 -0.71 25.37
N ALA A 165 -22.20 -0.38 24.88
CA ALA A 165 -20.98 -1.17 25.13
C ALA A 165 -20.29 -0.91 26.49
N THR A 166 -21.05 -0.64 27.56
CA THR A 166 -20.49 -0.47 28.92
C THR A 166 -20.18 -1.79 29.64
N GLY A 167 -20.38 -2.94 28.98
CA GLY A 167 -19.91 -4.23 29.47
C GLY A 167 -18.51 -4.55 28.94
N PRO A 168 -17.67 -5.31 29.68
CA PRO A 168 -16.51 -5.95 29.07
C PRO A 168 -17.01 -6.71 27.83
N PRO A 169 -16.28 -6.70 26.71
CA PRO A 169 -16.72 -7.36 25.49
C PRO A 169 -17.11 -8.78 25.86
N SER A 170 -18.41 -9.06 25.78
CA SER A 170 -18.90 -10.42 25.89
C SER A 170 -18.11 -11.19 24.82
N PRO A 171 -17.50 -12.35 25.11
CA PRO A 171 -16.94 -13.16 24.05
C PRO A 171 -18.11 -13.44 23.11
N LYS A 172 -18.20 -12.70 22.00
CA LYS A 172 -19.15 -13.00 20.94
C LYS A 172 -18.71 -14.38 20.52
N GLY A 173 -19.46 -15.39 20.99
CA GLY A 173 -19.13 -16.79 20.71
C GLY A 173 -18.88 -16.89 19.22
N LEU A 174 -17.79 -17.55 18.85
CA LEU A 174 -17.46 -17.92 17.49
C LEU A 174 -18.70 -18.57 16.86
N GLN A 175 -19.56 -17.76 16.25
CA GLN A 175 -20.55 -18.24 15.31
C GLN A 175 -19.75 -18.50 14.05
N SER A 176 -19.17 -19.70 14.00
CA SER A 176 -18.86 -20.35 12.75
C SER A 176 -20.10 -20.20 11.88
N LEU A 177 -20.04 -19.31 10.90
CA LEU A 177 -21.01 -19.26 9.81
C LEU A 177 -20.78 -20.54 9.00
N SER A 178 -21.24 -21.68 9.53
CA SER A 178 -21.32 -22.95 8.82
C SER A 178 -22.46 -22.86 7.82
N ARG A 179 -22.28 -22.06 6.77
CA ARG A 179 -23.08 -22.22 5.56
C ARG A 179 -22.50 -23.42 4.81
N PRO A 180 -23.33 -24.39 4.39
CA PRO A 180 -22.84 -25.51 3.59
C PRO A 180 -22.24 -24.98 2.28
N PHE A 181 -20.91 -25.02 2.19
CA PHE A 181 -20.15 -24.54 1.05
C PHE A 181 -20.02 -25.69 0.04
N SER A 182 -20.85 -25.65 -1.01
CA SER A 182 -20.69 -26.53 -2.17
C SER A 182 -19.51 -26.05 -3.02
N LEU A 183 -18.58 -26.95 -3.31
CA LEU A 183 -17.51 -26.77 -4.30
C LEU A 183 -18.12 -26.50 -5.68
N GLY A 184 -18.20 -25.22 -6.05
CA GLY A 184 -18.66 -24.80 -7.37
C GLY A 184 -18.21 -23.38 -7.68
N LYS A 185 -17.18 -23.26 -8.54
CA LYS A 185 -16.68 -22.04 -9.21
C LYS A 185 -16.19 -20.90 -8.28
N PRO A 186 -15.13 -20.17 -8.67
CA PRO A 186 -14.61 -19.05 -7.86
C PRO A 186 -15.68 -17.95 -7.77
N HIS A 187 -16.16 -17.69 -6.55
CA HIS A 187 -17.32 -16.84 -6.29
C HIS A 187 -16.99 -15.37 -5.98
N TYR A 188 -15.71 -14.95 -6.02
CA TYR A 188 -15.34 -13.57 -5.68
C TYR A 188 -14.30 -13.00 -6.64
N ALA A 189 -14.72 -12.67 -7.87
CA ALA A 189 -14.25 -11.42 -8.44
C ALA A 189 -15.14 -10.35 -7.81
N LEU A 190 -14.64 -9.57 -6.85
CA LEU A 190 -15.40 -8.44 -6.33
C LEU A 190 -15.67 -7.50 -7.51
N ASN A 191 -16.91 -7.48 -7.99
CA ASN A 191 -17.34 -6.48 -8.94
C ASN A 191 -17.30 -5.11 -8.22
N GLY A 192 -16.92 -4.04 -8.93
CA GLY A 192 -16.77 -2.69 -8.36
C GLY A 192 -17.84 -2.23 -7.35
N PRO A 193 -19.14 -2.59 -7.48
CA PRO A 193 -20.16 -2.27 -6.47
C PRO A 193 -19.97 -2.91 -5.09
N GLN A 194 -19.31 -4.08 -4.98
CA GLN A 194 -19.05 -4.76 -3.70
C GLN A 194 -17.83 -4.18 -2.98
N LEU A 195 -16.83 -3.68 -3.72
CA LEU A 195 -15.76 -2.88 -3.13
C LEU A 195 -16.35 -1.62 -2.51
N ALA A 196 -17.20 -0.88 -3.24
CA ALA A 196 -17.84 0.34 -2.72
C ALA A 196 -18.62 0.14 -1.40
N SER A 197 -19.18 -1.05 -1.15
CA SER A 197 -19.85 -1.35 0.14
C SER A 197 -18.92 -1.76 1.28
N ALA A 198 -17.68 -2.19 0.98
CA ALA A 198 -16.67 -2.50 1.99
C ALA A 198 -15.93 -1.24 2.50
N PHE A 199 -16.14 -0.11 1.83
CA PHE A 199 -15.53 1.18 2.11
C PHE A 199 -16.58 2.14 2.66
N THR A 200 -17.06 1.87 3.87
CA THR A 200 -17.89 2.80 4.62
C THR A 200 -16.99 3.67 5.48
N GLY A 201 -16.73 4.90 5.05
CA GLY A 201 -15.90 5.81 5.82
C GLY A 201 -15.53 7.06 5.04
N ASN A 202 -14.95 8.01 5.76
CA ASN A 202 -14.40 9.23 5.17
C ASN A 202 -12.89 9.11 4.94
N ASP A 203 -12.32 7.92 4.83
CA ASP A 203 -10.87 7.78 4.50
C ASP A 203 -10.58 8.29 3.08
N PHE A 204 -9.30 8.31 2.68
CA PHE A 204 -8.85 8.92 1.43
C PHE A 204 -9.58 8.40 0.18
N LEU A 205 -9.48 7.10 -0.12
CA LEU A 205 -10.12 6.52 -1.31
C LEU A 205 -11.65 6.62 -1.29
N PRO A 206 -12.35 6.25 -0.19
CA PRO A 206 -13.82 6.32 -0.14
C PRO A 206 -14.34 7.75 -0.27
N SER A 207 -13.65 8.74 0.30
CA SER A 207 -14.00 10.15 0.17
C SER A 207 -13.89 10.63 -1.28
N ILE A 208 -12.82 10.25 -1.98
CA ILE A 208 -12.65 10.61 -3.39
C ILE A 208 -13.73 9.96 -4.24
N TRP A 209 -13.95 8.64 -4.11
CA TRP A 209 -14.95 7.95 -4.92
C TRP A 209 -16.35 8.53 -4.75
N SER A 210 -16.76 8.78 -3.50
CA SER A 210 -18.09 9.29 -3.18
C SER A 210 -18.28 10.75 -3.59
N GLN A 211 -17.31 11.63 -3.32
CA GLN A 211 -17.46 13.07 -3.53
C GLN A 211 -17.10 13.51 -4.95
N ALA A 212 -16.12 12.86 -5.59
CA ALA A 212 -15.75 13.13 -6.98
C ALA A 212 -16.58 12.32 -7.99
N GLY A 213 -17.45 11.40 -7.54
CA GLY A 213 -18.26 10.56 -8.40
C GLY A 213 -17.44 9.57 -9.25
N LEU A 214 -16.30 9.12 -8.71
CA LEU A 214 -15.37 8.24 -9.41
C LEU A 214 -15.65 6.76 -9.10
N PRO A 215 -15.34 5.84 -10.03
CA PRO A 215 -15.40 4.40 -9.74
C PRO A 215 -14.55 3.99 -8.54
N ALA A 216 -15.05 3.05 -7.73
CA ALA A 216 -14.38 2.51 -6.54
C ALA A 216 -13.18 1.61 -6.88
N PHE A 217 -12.15 2.22 -7.45
CA PHE A 217 -10.94 1.58 -7.92
C PHE A 217 -9.78 2.58 -7.92
N PHE A 218 -8.56 2.08 -7.74
CA PHE A 218 -7.34 2.86 -7.94
C PHE A 218 -6.30 2.01 -8.68
N GLY A 219 -5.38 2.67 -9.38
CA GLY A 219 -4.25 2.04 -10.05
C GLY A 219 -2.95 2.58 -9.48
N LEU A 220 -1.95 1.72 -9.36
CA LEU A 220 -0.63 2.10 -8.88
C LEU A 220 0.44 1.61 -9.86
N ALA A 221 1.27 2.52 -10.36
CA ALA A 221 2.44 2.19 -11.16
C ALA A 221 3.67 2.88 -10.60
N LEU A 222 4.62 2.08 -10.12
CA LEU A 222 5.86 2.52 -9.48
C LEU A 222 7.05 2.33 -10.42
N SER A 223 8.01 3.25 -10.39
CA SER A 223 9.21 3.23 -11.21
C SER A 223 10.42 3.67 -10.40
N ARG A 224 11.56 3.03 -10.66
CA ARG A 224 12.85 3.51 -10.18
C ARG A 224 13.28 4.72 -11.01
N THR A 225 13.85 5.71 -10.35
CA THR A 225 14.09 7.05 -10.89
C THR A 225 15.31 7.21 -11.76
N ASP A 226 15.94 6.12 -12.19
CA ASP A 226 17.19 6.18 -12.95
C ASP A 226 16.97 6.22 -14.48
N SER A 227 15.74 6.00 -14.98
CA SER A 227 15.51 5.72 -16.41
C SER A 227 14.28 6.36 -17.09
N ILE A 228 13.39 7.06 -16.38
CA ILE A 228 12.34 7.84 -17.05
C ILE A 228 12.95 9.18 -17.44
N ASN A 229 13.53 9.22 -18.64
CA ASN A 229 14.03 10.40 -19.37
C ASN A 229 13.79 11.71 -18.61
N THR A 230 14.76 12.13 -17.80
CA THR A 230 14.91 13.53 -17.42
C THR A 230 15.31 14.30 -18.68
N SER A 231 14.36 14.44 -19.60
CA SER A 231 14.33 15.57 -20.51
C SER A 231 14.35 16.78 -19.59
N THR A 232 15.54 17.35 -19.43
CA THR A 232 15.84 18.58 -18.71
C THR A 232 14.94 19.68 -19.26
N THR A 233 13.72 19.79 -18.73
CA THR A 233 12.97 21.03 -18.84
C THR A 233 13.73 22.03 -17.97
N SER A 234 14.00 23.19 -18.55
CA SER A 234 14.85 24.26 -18.00
C SER A 234 14.30 24.93 -16.73
N SER A 235 13.35 24.30 -16.03
CA SER A 235 12.67 24.85 -14.85
C SER A 235 13.23 24.37 -13.49
N GLY A 236 14.32 23.58 -13.47
CA GLY A 236 15.09 23.34 -12.24
C GLY A 236 14.37 22.59 -11.12
N ARG A 237 13.22 21.96 -11.40
CA ARG A 237 12.55 21.08 -10.42
C ARG A 237 13.07 19.66 -10.57
N ASN A 238 14.06 19.31 -9.75
CA ASN A 238 14.54 17.94 -9.56
C ASN A 238 13.53 17.12 -8.72
N SER A 239 12.29 16.98 -9.18
CA SER A 239 11.42 15.92 -8.68
C SER A 239 11.56 14.74 -9.62
N SER A 240 12.30 13.73 -9.17
CA SER A 240 12.46 12.48 -9.92
C SER A 240 11.12 11.76 -9.94
N PHE A 241 10.40 11.90 -11.05
CA PHE A 241 9.13 11.24 -11.31
C PHE A 241 9.31 9.73 -11.14
N ALA A 242 8.60 9.16 -10.18
CA ALA A 242 8.80 7.79 -9.72
C ALA A 242 7.56 6.91 -9.91
N GLY A 243 6.52 7.44 -10.55
CA GLY A 243 5.29 6.68 -10.77
C GLY A 243 4.04 7.53 -10.84
N ILE A 244 2.90 6.85 -10.85
CA ILE A 244 1.57 7.43 -10.83
C ILE A 244 0.65 6.62 -9.93
N LEU A 245 -0.22 7.33 -9.21
CA LEU A 245 -1.40 6.81 -8.53
C LEU A 245 -2.62 7.34 -9.28
N THR A 246 -3.48 6.46 -9.76
CA THR A 246 -4.75 6.84 -10.39
C THR A 246 -5.92 6.47 -9.49
N VAL A 247 -6.94 7.31 -9.43
CA VAL A 247 -8.20 7.03 -8.73
C VAL A 247 -9.33 7.06 -9.76
N GLY A 248 -10.18 6.05 -9.78
CA GLY A 248 -11.26 5.89 -10.77
C GLY A 248 -10.88 5.07 -12.01
N GLU A 249 -9.58 4.85 -12.27
CA GLU A 249 -9.11 4.05 -13.40
C GLU A 249 -7.80 3.33 -13.11
N ALA A 250 -7.38 2.48 -14.06
CA ALA A 250 -6.13 1.74 -13.97
C ALA A 250 -4.98 2.67 -14.36
N ALA A 251 -3.85 2.55 -13.67
CA ALA A 251 -2.69 3.38 -13.97
C ALA A 251 -2.29 3.20 -15.44
N PRO A 252 -2.29 4.26 -16.26
CA PRO A 252 -1.93 4.16 -17.66
C PRO A 252 -0.46 3.74 -17.76
N LEU A 253 -0.24 2.49 -18.16
CA LEU A 253 1.09 2.02 -18.50
C LEU A 253 1.42 2.61 -19.88
N THR A 254 2.11 3.75 -19.89
CA THR A 254 2.50 4.47 -21.12
C THR A 254 3.59 3.77 -21.93
N ASN A 255 3.98 2.54 -21.56
CA ASN A 255 4.94 1.77 -22.33
C ASN A 255 4.30 1.43 -23.70
N PRO A 256 4.78 1.96 -24.82
CA PRO A 256 4.19 1.69 -26.14
C PRO A 256 4.27 0.21 -26.55
N ALA A 257 5.13 -0.60 -25.90
CA ALA A 257 5.17 -2.05 -26.08
C ALA A 257 4.03 -2.79 -25.33
N ILE A 258 3.45 -2.15 -24.31
CA ILE A 258 2.33 -2.66 -23.55
C ILE A 258 1.15 -1.76 -23.92
N ASN A 259 0.38 -2.15 -24.94
CA ASN A 259 -0.85 -1.45 -25.28
C ASN A 259 -1.90 -1.73 -24.17
N ALA A 260 -1.74 -1.04 -23.03
CA ALA A 260 -2.53 -1.23 -21.81
C ALA A 260 -3.98 -0.76 -21.96
N SER A 261 -4.32 -0.11 -23.08
CA SER A 261 -5.71 0.21 -23.44
C SER A 261 -6.54 -1.03 -23.79
N ALA A 262 -5.92 -2.17 -24.06
CA ALA A 262 -6.65 -3.42 -24.25
C ALA A 262 -6.97 -4.05 -22.88
N ALA A 263 -8.25 -4.25 -22.57
CA ALA A 263 -8.72 -4.92 -21.37
C ALA A 263 -8.15 -6.34 -21.14
N ASN A 264 -7.50 -6.91 -22.16
CA ASN A 264 -6.84 -8.22 -22.15
C ASN A 264 -5.37 -8.18 -21.67
N THR A 265 -4.83 -7.01 -21.36
CA THR A 265 -3.41 -6.86 -21.00
C THR A 265 -3.15 -7.10 -19.50
N PHE A 266 -4.19 -7.08 -18.67
CA PHE A 266 -4.08 -7.30 -17.23
C PHE A 266 -4.54 -8.70 -16.84
N ALA A 267 -3.67 -9.43 -16.14
CA ALA A 267 -4.09 -10.59 -15.37
C ALA A 267 -4.93 -10.11 -14.19
N ARG A 268 -6.07 -10.77 -13.95
CA ARG A 268 -6.94 -10.48 -12.80
C ARG A 268 -6.81 -11.64 -11.82
N ILE A 269 -6.39 -11.31 -10.61
CA ILE A 269 -6.31 -12.26 -9.50
C ILE A 269 -7.41 -11.88 -8.50
N PRO A 270 -8.25 -12.83 -8.06
CA PRO A 270 -9.20 -12.58 -6.99
C PRO A 270 -8.49 -12.05 -5.74
N LEU A 271 -9.05 -10.99 -5.15
CA LEU A 271 -8.66 -10.55 -3.82
C LEU A 271 -9.42 -11.37 -2.79
N GLU A 272 -8.71 -11.80 -1.76
CA GLU A 272 -9.29 -12.37 -0.55
C GLU A 272 -9.08 -11.40 0.59
N GLN A 273 -10.07 -11.28 1.47
CA GLN A 273 -9.93 -10.52 2.70
C GLN A 273 -9.58 -11.47 3.83
N GLU A 274 -8.48 -11.18 4.51
CA GLU A 274 -8.09 -11.89 5.72
C GLU A 274 -8.21 -10.97 6.93
N ALA A 275 -9.00 -11.41 7.91
CA ALA A 275 -9.08 -10.80 9.22
C ALA A 275 -7.94 -11.35 10.09
N SER A 276 -7.08 -10.45 10.57
CA SER A 276 -6.05 -10.74 11.56
C SER A 276 -6.44 -10.13 12.89
N TYR A 277 -6.31 -10.92 13.97
CA TYR A 277 -6.65 -10.49 15.32
C TYR A 277 -5.36 -10.30 16.13
N TYR A 278 -5.12 -9.09 16.63
CA TYR A 278 -4.05 -8.83 17.59
C TYR A 278 -4.58 -9.08 19.02
N TYR A 279 -3.89 -9.90 19.80
CA TYR A 279 -4.29 -10.25 21.18
C TYR A 279 -3.61 -9.30 22.18
N PRO A 280 -4.23 -8.87 23.29
CA PRO A 280 -5.53 -9.29 23.85
C PRO A 280 -6.74 -8.41 23.48
N ASP A 281 -6.54 -7.28 22.80
CA ASP A 281 -7.60 -6.32 22.51
C ASP A 281 -8.04 -6.44 21.05
N VAL A 282 -9.32 -6.76 20.84
CA VAL A 282 -9.98 -7.25 19.62
C VAL A 282 -9.95 -6.25 18.44
N TYR A 283 -8.77 -5.89 17.95
CA TYR A 283 -8.64 -5.15 16.69
C TYR A 283 -8.59 -6.15 15.55
N GLU A 284 -9.63 -6.14 14.72
CA GLU A 284 -9.67 -6.88 13.46
C GLU A 284 -8.99 -6.04 12.38
N TYR A 285 -7.77 -6.42 12.00
CA TYR A 285 -7.12 -5.87 10.82
C TYR A 285 -7.57 -6.65 9.60
N ARG A 286 -7.98 -5.93 8.56
CA ARG A 286 -8.31 -6.54 7.27
C ARG A 286 -7.21 -6.18 6.29
N HIS A 287 -6.76 -7.17 5.54
CA HIS A 287 -5.85 -6.96 4.44
C HIS A 287 -6.42 -7.59 3.17
N ASP A 288 -6.24 -6.92 2.06
CA ASP A 288 -6.52 -7.46 0.74
C ASP A 288 -5.31 -8.28 0.33
N LYS A 289 -5.48 -9.60 0.29
CA LYS A 289 -4.45 -10.53 -0.14
C LYS A 289 -4.77 -11.15 -1.49
N ILE A 290 -3.73 -11.53 -2.21
CA ILE A 290 -3.79 -12.44 -3.34
C ILE A 290 -3.20 -13.77 -2.91
N ASN A 291 -3.81 -14.86 -3.36
CA ASN A 291 -3.26 -16.19 -3.15
C ASN A 291 -2.34 -16.56 -4.32
N ALA A 292 -1.14 -17.03 -3.98
CA ALA A 292 -0.24 -17.63 -4.95
C ALA A 292 0.10 -19.06 -4.53
N SER A 293 0.16 -19.97 -5.51
CA SER A 293 0.44 -21.38 -5.28
C SER A 293 1.93 -21.72 -5.23
N GLY A 294 2.80 -20.79 -5.63
CA GLY A 294 4.25 -20.99 -5.58
C GLY A 294 5.07 -19.83 -6.13
N ILE A 295 6.40 -19.94 -5.98
CA ILE A 295 7.39 -19.06 -6.60
C ILE A 295 8.17 -19.85 -7.64
N VAL A 296 8.34 -19.24 -8.80
CA VAL A 296 9.18 -19.78 -9.88
C VAL A 296 10.49 -18.99 -9.90
N ILE A 297 11.61 -19.68 -9.73
CA ILE A 297 12.94 -19.06 -9.74
C ILE A 297 13.73 -19.61 -10.93
N GLY A 298 14.04 -18.73 -11.88
CA GLY A 298 14.74 -19.09 -13.12
C GLY A 298 14.36 -18.16 -14.26
N ARG A 299 15.16 -18.14 -15.34
CA ARG A 299 14.87 -17.33 -16.54
C ARG A 299 13.96 -18.04 -17.54
N ASP A 300 14.07 -19.36 -17.66
CA ASP A 300 13.27 -20.13 -18.59
C ASP A 300 12.10 -20.78 -17.83
N PRO A 301 10.84 -20.39 -18.08
CA PRO A 301 9.68 -21.02 -17.44
C PRO A 301 9.57 -22.53 -17.74
N LEU A 302 10.24 -23.04 -18.77
CA LEU A 302 10.30 -24.48 -19.09
C LEU A 302 11.31 -25.25 -18.24
N THR A 303 12.34 -24.58 -17.70
CA THR A 303 13.34 -25.20 -16.82
C THR A 303 13.31 -24.65 -15.40
N ALA A 304 12.44 -23.67 -15.14
CA ALA A 304 12.37 -23.04 -13.85
C ALA A 304 11.82 -24.03 -12.83
N GLU A 305 12.51 -24.13 -11.72
CA GLU A 305 12.10 -24.99 -10.62
C GLU A 305 10.92 -24.28 -9.94
N ALA A 306 9.71 -24.84 -10.09
CA ALA A 306 8.53 -24.35 -9.41
C ALA A 306 8.59 -24.82 -7.96
N TYR A 307 8.54 -23.87 -7.02
CA TYR A 307 8.47 -24.17 -5.60
C TYR A 307 7.04 -23.97 -5.15
N PRO A 308 6.26 -25.05 -4.96
CA PRO A 308 5.00 -24.91 -4.27
C PRO A 308 5.28 -24.35 -2.88
N PHE A 309 4.42 -23.47 -2.39
CA PHE A 309 4.51 -23.07 -1.00
C PHE A 309 4.23 -24.30 -0.14
N ILE A 310 5.23 -24.73 0.61
CA ILE A 310 5.09 -25.78 1.61
C ILE A 310 4.27 -25.18 2.75
N GLN A 311 3.20 -25.87 3.16
CA GLN A 311 2.51 -25.53 4.40
C GLN A 311 3.47 -25.79 5.57
N ASP A 312 4.15 -24.76 6.02
CA ASP A 312 5.06 -24.81 7.17
C ASP A 312 4.31 -24.85 8.50
N GLY A 313 3.25 -25.65 8.65
CA GLY A 313 2.51 -25.81 9.91
C GLY A 313 1.94 -24.51 10.54
N PHE A 314 2.16 -23.36 9.88
CA PHE A 314 1.70 -22.01 10.22
C PHE A 314 0.36 -21.70 9.60
N ALA A 315 -0.20 -22.63 8.82
CA ALA A 315 -1.63 -22.65 8.58
C ALA A 315 -2.28 -22.63 9.97
N SER A 316 -2.89 -21.49 10.31
CA SER A 316 -3.72 -21.37 11.50
C SER A 316 -4.60 -22.63 11.57
N PRO A 317 -4.47 -23.47 12.61
CA PRO A 317 -5.20 -24.72 12.71
C PRO A 317 -6.73 -24.55 12.65
N GLN A 318 -7.22 -23.30 12.69
CA GLN A 318 -8.61 -22.95 12.82
C GLN A 318 -9.35 -22.68 11.51
N THR A 319 -8.70 -22.46 10.37
CA THR A 319 -9.47 -22.10 9.16
C THR A 319 -10.01 -23.31 8.40
N GLY A 320 -9.50 -24.54 8.61
CA GLY A 320 -10.01 -25.74 7.91
C GLY A 320 -9.89 -25.67 6.38
N LEU A 321 -9.25 -24.63 5.84
CA LEU A 321 -8.97 -24.43 4.43
C LEU A 321 -7.62 -25.07 4.15
N GLY A 322 -7.63 -26.38 3.91
CA GLY A 322 -6.46 -27.18 3.51
C GLY A 322 -5.96 -26.87 2.09
N GLY A 323 -5.79 -25.59 1.75
CA GLY A 323 -5.19 -25.14 0.50
C GLY A 323 -3.68 -24.91 0.65
N ALA A 324 -2.91 -25.30 -0.35
CA ALA A 324 -1.46 -25.10 -0.45
C ALA A 324 -1.06 -23.66 -0.82
N ASP A 325 -1.97 -22.70 -0.70
CA ASP A 325 -1.77 -21.33 -1.18
C ASP A 325 -1.28 -20.43 -0.04
N MET A 326 -0.29 -19.60 -0.35
CA MET A 326 0.20 -18.54 0.55
C MET A 326 -0.47 -17.22 0.18
N GLY A 327 -0.91 -16.49 1.21
CA GLY A 327 -1.44 -15.14 1.06
C GLY A 327 -0.33 -14.11 0.90
N PHE A 328 -0.46 -13.22 -0.08
CA PHE A 328 0.43 -12.11 -0.34
C PHE A 328 -0.33 -10.80 -0.32
N ILE A 329 0.25 -9.77 0.29
CA ILE A 329 -0.25 -8.41 0.22
C ILE A 329 0.66 -7.65 -0.75
N VAL A 330 0.07 -6.79 -1.58
CA VAL A 330 0.84 -5.79 -2.32
C VAL A 330 0.98 -4.59 -1.41
N ASP A 331 2.17 -4.40 -0.86
CA ASP A 331 2.46 -3.39 0.17
C ASP A 331 3.47 -2.36 -0.36
N SER A 332 3.01 -1.15 -0.69
CA SER A 332 3.86 -0.04 -1.10
C SER A 332 4.60 0.64 0.06
N GLY A 333 4.19 0.38 1.30
CA GLY A 333 4.85 0.77 2.54
C GLY A 333 6.04 -0.13 2.91
N SER A 334 6.26 -1.22 2.18
CA SER A 334 7.42 -2.10 2.32
C SER A 334 8.39 -1.94 1.14
N GLN A 335 9.67 -1.69 1.43
CA GLN A 335 10.70 -1.49 0.39
C GLN A 335 11.09 -2.78 -0.35
N LEU A 336 10.98 -3.93 0.34
CA LEU A 336 11.45 -5.23 -0.12
C LEU A 336 10.31 -6.25 -0.04
N ASN A 337 10.38 -7.26 -0.90
CA ASN A 337 9.50 -8.42 -0.76
C ASN A 337 9.88 -9.19 0.51
N MET A 338 8.91 -9.36 1.40
CA MET A 338 9.05 -10.16 2.61
C MET A 338 8.36 -11.50 2.40
N ILE A 339 9.06 -12.60 2.71
CA ILE A 339 8.52 -13.97 2.66
C ILE A 339 8.98 -14.73 3.90
N PRO A 340 8.24 -15.77 4.34
CA PRO A 340 8.65 -16.56 5.50
C PRO A 340 10.06 -17.12 5.36
N SER A 341 10.77 -17.22 6.49
CA SER A 341 12.20 -17.56 6.52
C SER A 341 12.55 -18.86 5.80
N LEU A 342 11.68 -19.88 5.80
CA LEU A 342 11.93 -21.10 5.04
C LEU A 342 11.98 -20.82 3.53
N HIS A 343 11.00 -20.08 3.01
CA HIS A 343 10.96 -19.72 1.59
C HIS A 343 12.07 -18.74 1.23
N ALA A 344 12.43 -17.82 2.13
CA ALA A 344 13.60 -16.94 1.96
C ALA A 344 14.89 -17.77 1.83
N ALA A 345 15.12 -18.75 2.71
CA ALA A 345 16.28 -19.64 2.63
C ALA A 345 16.32 -20.43 1.31
N LEU A 346 15.16 -20.90 0.85
CA LEU A 346 15.04 -21.58 -0.45
C LEU A 346 15.40 -20.66 -1.62
N VAL A 347 14.84 -19.45 -1.66
CA VAL A 347 15.16 -18.43 -2.68
C VAL A 347 16.65 -18.10 -2.66
N ASN A 348 17.20 -17.87 -1.46
CA ASN A 348 18.60 -17.54 -1.25
C ASN A 348 19.57 -18.63 -1.72
N SER A 349 19.18 -19.91 -1.57
CA SER A 349 19.99 -21.05 -2.01
C SER A 349 20.23 -21.10 -3.52
N LYS A 350 19.40 -20.38 -4.30
CA LYS A 350 19.44 -20.38 -5.78
C LYS A 350 20.39 -19.34 -6.38
N PHE A 351 20.96 -18.46 -5.55
CA PHE A 351 22.04 -17.58 -5.97
C PHE A 351 23.39 -18.32 -6.04
N ASN A 352 24.35 -17.80 -6.82
CA ASN A 352 25.73 -18.28 -6.86
C ASN A 352 26.73 -17.12 -6.65
N PRO A 353 27.47 -17.09 -5.52
CA PRO A 353 27.29 -17.96 -4.35
C PRO A 353 25.90 -17.79 -3.72
N PRO A 354 25.39 -18.77 -2.94
CA PRO A 354 24.13 -18.64 -2.23
C PRO A 354 24.10 -17.36 -1.39
N ALA A 355 22.95 -16.67 -1.38
CA ALA A 355 22.74 -15.53 -0.50
C ALA A 355 22.63 -16.02 0.95
N THR A 356 23.11 -15.23 1.90
CA THR A 356 23.07 -15.56 3.33
C THR A 356 22.18 -14.58 4.07
N LEU A 357 21.35 -15.09 4.99
CA LEU A 357 20.64 -14.24 5.94
C LEU A 357 21.67 -13.52 6.83
N TYR A 358 21.51 -12.21 6.94
CA TYR A 358 22.35 -11.30 7.69
C TYR A 358 21.52 -10.68 8.82
N GLY A 359 21.93 -10.95 10.06
CA GLY A 359 21.42 -10.35 11.29
C GLY A 359 20.21 -11.08 11.89
N GLU A 360 20.22 -11.24 13.22
CA GLU A 360 19.13 -11.86 14.01
C GLU A 360 17.92 -10.91 14.21
N GLY A 361 18.02 -9.63 13.83
CA GLY A 361 17.02 -8.60 14.17
C GLY A 361 15.89 -8.38 13.16
N CYS A 362 16.16 -8.49 11.85
CA CYS A 362 15.14 -8.34 10.79
C CYS A 362 15.38 -9.26 9.57
N GLY A 363 16.31 -10.23 9.66
CA GLY A 363 16.49 -11.27 8.64
C GLY A 363 16.70 -10.76 7.21
N SER A 364 17.48 -9.71 7.00
CA SER A 364 17.83 -9.27 5.63
C SER A 364 18.76 -10.29 4.97
N SER A 365 18.68 -10.51 3.65
CA SER A 365 19.62 -11.42 2.96
C SER A 365 20.65 -10.62 2.19
N THR A 366 21.93 -10.97 2.33
CA THR A 366 23.01 -10.38 1.53
C THR A 366 23.54 -11.42 0.55
N ALA A 367 23.58 -11.05 -0.72
CA ALA A 367 24.31 -11.78 -1.74
C ALA A 367 25.63 -11.04 -1.98
N THR A 368 26.72 -11.77 -2.21
CA THR A 368 28.01 -11.14 -2.56
C THR A 368 27.82 -10.29 -3.82
N GLN A 369 28.45 -9.11 -3.88
CA GLN A 369 28.37 -8.27 -5.06
C GLN A 369 28.83 -9.07 -6.30
N GLY A 370 27.96 -9.22 -7.29
CA GLY A 370 28.19 -10.06 -8.47
C GLY A 370 27.59 -11.48 -8.39
N ALA A 371 26.96 -11.86 -7.28
CA ALA A 371 26.14 -13.06 -7.21
C ALA A 371 25.00 -12.95 -8.23
N ARG A 372 24.90 -13.96 -9.09
CA ARG A 372 23.83 -14.07 -10.08
C ARG A 372 22.96 -15.26 -9.70
N SER A 373 21.68 -15.21 -10.04
CA SER A 373 20.86 -16.42 -10.04
C SER A 373 21.58 -17.49 -10.86
N ARG A 374 21.67 -18.74 -10.36
CA ARG A 374 22.21 -19.83 -11.15
C ARG A 374 21.39 -19.95 -12.42
N ASP A 375 22.01 -19.63 -13.55
CA ASP A 375 21.42 -19.77 -14.88
C ASP A 375 22.00 -21.05 -15.49
N PRO A 376 21.26 -22.18 -15.45
CA PRO A 376 21.76 -23.46 -15.96
C PRO A 376 21.98 -23.47 -17.47
N ASP A 377 21.46 -22.49 -18.21
CA ASP A 377 21.59 -22.42 -19.67
C ASP A 377 22.77 -21.56 -20.10
N ARG A 378 23.21 -20.63 -19.25
CA ARG A 378 24.42 -19.86 -19.51
C ARG A 378 25.70 -20.66 -19.30
N GLU A 379 25.71 -21.64 -18.39
CA GLU A 379 26.86 -22.53 -18.18
C GLU A 379 27.02 -23.58 -19.27
N ARG A 380 25.96 -23.91 -20.03
CA ARG A 380 26.02 -24.91 -21.10
C ARG A 380 26.53 -24.39 -22.45
N ASN A 381 26.63 -23.08 -22.64
CA ASN A 381 26.97 -22.46 -23.93
C ASN A 381 28.17 -21.51 -23.90
N VAL A 382 29.09 -21.65 -22.94
CA VAL A 382 30.43 -21.06 -23.09
C VAL A 382 31.32 -22.12 -23.73
N PRO A 383 31.52 -22.11 -25.06
CA PRO A 383 32.52 -22.98 -25.68
C PRO A 383 33.88 -22.64 -25.05
N ASP A 384 34.53 -23.69 -24.56
CA ASP A 384 35.88 -23.68 -24.00
C ASP A 384 36.89 -23.24 -25.09
N GLN A 385 37.00 -21.94 -25.32
CA GLN A 385 37.87 -21.34 -26.35
C GLN A 385 39.30 -21.10 -25.87
N HIS A 386 39.71 -21.65 -24.73
CA HIS A 386 41.08 -21.52 -24.22
C HIS A 386 41.74 -22.86 -23.89
N ARG A 387 41.78 -23.76 -24.87
CA ARG A 387 42.84 -24.78 -24.97
C ARG A 387 43.18 -25.06 -26.43
N ARG A 388 44.14 -24.32 -26.99
CA ARG A 388 45.03 -24.74 -28.08
C ARG A 388 46.07 -23.63 -28.31
N HIS A 389 47.17 -23.72 -27.59
CA HIS A 389 48.52 -23.42 -28.07
C HIS A 389 49.47 -24.18 -27.15
N ASP A 390 49.81 -25.40 -27.58
CA ASP A 390 51.13 -26.03 -27.53
C ASP A 390 51.13 -27.20 -28.52
#